data_AF-A0A956JH80-F1
#
_entry.id   AF-A0A956JH80-F1
#
_cell.length_a   1.000
_cell.length_b   1.000
_cell.length_c   1.000
_cell.angle_alpha   90.00
_cell.angle_beta   90.00
_cell.angle_gamma   90.00
#
_symmetry.space_group_name_H-M   'P 1'
#
loop_
_entity.id
_entity.type
_entity.pdbx_description
1 polymer ?
#
loop_
_entity_poly.entity_id
_entity_poly.type
_entity_poly.pdbx_seq_one_letter_code
_entity_poly.pdbx_strand_id
1 'polypeptide(L)'
;MFTNTRRPKSPLSLTAAALALAVSVGVSGCDDAGQQGGDLSFRPGSTLGGMTLNTSNWVSPGTRDVYEFDRTGAWHSIQFGFKTRLAAIIFDDPNYGTLSTDPADDPPANAAWAAISSAGDLEIAVTPPGGGEPTTYSGTDIVGLELLFEVKYKNKPAHQVKLRITGEFDDPIGGSFYEIHKVDTTSGDLIAPICEESTNGDRNARLYGDVSIDAKTGDVTEPEGIIHIGCTAAAPGKSSLYGYFPHAGPDTFKLANRVIRADYCADGYPYTYPGNSLVIRDNFTGSQAGQGLSAVYDYAATNGLAVEAMWGIDGIICVDTPRVDNLERVDVICPAKTLSDGALVYNWTPPPCDGFADPAPEQLRFYSLTEI
;
A
#
# COMPACT_ATOMS: atom_id res chain seq x y z
N MET A 1 -68.76 -17.41 -35.46
CA MET A 1 -69.70 -18.55 -35.36
C MET A 1 -68.86 -19.81 -35.11
N PHE A 2 -69.38 -20.80 -34.36
CA PHE A 2 -68.75 -22.07 -33.93
C PHE A 2 -68.05 -22.87 -35.07
N THR A 3 -67.15 -23.86 -34.88
CA THR A 3 -66.60 -24.63 -33.72
C THR A 3 -65.04 -24.62 -33.76
N ASN A 4 -64.21 -25.17 -32.84
CA ASN A 4 -64.29 -26.01 -31.63
C ASN A 4 -64.31 -27.57 -31.78
N THR A 5 -63.13 -28.22 -31.88
CA THR A 5 -62.93 -29.68 -31.73
C THR A 5 -61.73 -30.03 -30.82
N ARG A 6 -61.83 -31.13 -30.05
CA ARG A 6 -60.85 -31.58 -29.03
C ARG A 6 -60.18 -32.92 -29.40
N ARG A 7 -58.90 -33.10 -29.00
CA ARG A 7 -58.20 -34.27 -28.36
C ARG A 7 -58.62 -35.72 -28.75
N PRO A 8 -57.71 -36.73 -28.81
CA PRO A 8 -56.94 -37.14 -27.60
C PRO A 8 -55.61 -37.95 -27.74
N LYS A 9 -54.91 -38.11 -26.58
CA LYS A 9 -54.16 -39.32 -26.05
C LYS A 9 -53.12 -40.06 -26.94
N SER A 10 -52.02 -40.66 -26.43
CA SER A 10 -51.41 -40.71 -25.09
C SER A 10 -49.92 -41.20 -25.17
N PRO A 11 -49.31 -42.02 -24.27
CA PRO A 11 -47.96 -41.70 -23.76
C PRO A 11 -46.84 -42.65 -24.24
N LEU A 12 -45.58 -42.30 -23.94
CA LEU A 12 -44.52 -43.31 -23.77
C LEU A 12 -43.80 -43.12 -22.43
N SER A 13 -43.73 -44.23 -21.70
CA SER A 13 -42.87 -44.42 -20.53
C SER A 13 -41.53 -44.96 -21.00
N LEU A 14 -40.42 -44.56 -20.36
CA LEU A 14 -39.23 -45.42 -20.34
C LEU A 14 -38.66 -45.48 -18.92
N THR A 15 -38.61 -46.69 -18.40
CA THR A 15 -38.11 -47.05 -17.08
C THR A 15 -36.59 -47.21 -17.13
N ALA A 16 -35.88 -46.68 -16.14
CA ALA A 16 -34.55 -47.15 -15.79
C ALA A 16 -34.44 -47.20 -14.27
N ALA A 17 -34.16 -48.38 -13.72
CA ALA A 17 -34.00 -48.60 -12.29
C ALA A 17 -32.53 -48.83 -11.95
N ALA A 18 -32.08 -48.26 -10.83
CA ALA A 18 -30.91 -48.74 -10.09
C ALA A 18 -31.13 -48.51 -8.59
N LEU A 19 -30.71 -49.48 -7.79
CA LEU A 19 -31.02 -49.63 -6.37
C LEU A 19 -29.70 -49.85 -5.63
N ALA A 20 -29.41 -49.07 -4.59
CA ALA A 20 -28.59 -49.50 -3.45
C ALA A 20 -28.67 -48.50 -2.29
N LEU A 21 -29.03 -48.99 -1.10
CA LEU A 21 -28.73 -48.31 0.17
C LEU A 21 -27.26 -48.53 0.52
N ALA A 22 -26.62 -47.52 1.08
CA ALA A 22 -25.54 -47.69 2.06
C ALA A 22 -25.76 -46.68 3.20
N VAL A 23 -26.41 -47.13 4.28
CA VAL A 23 -26.47 -46.40 5.55
C VAL A 23 -25.36 -46.95 6.44
N SER A 24 -24.38 -46.12 6.76
CA SER A 24 -23.45 -46.36 7.87
C SER A 24 -23.51 -45.16 8.82
N VAL A 25 -24.11 -45.38 9.98
CA VAL A 25 -24.08 -44.45 11.12
C VAL A 25 -22.76 -44.60 11.88
N GLY A 26 -22.16 -43.48 12.29
CA GLY A 26 -20.88 -43.49 13.03
C GLY A 26 -20.39 -42.09 13.39
N VAL A 27 -20.83 -41.61 14.56
CA VAL A 27 -20.22 -40.61 15.46
C VAL A 27 -18.72 -40.31 15.28
N SER A 28 -18.17 -39.13 15.61
CA SER A 28 -18.75 -37.85 16.08
C SER A 28 -17.63 -36.80 16.11
N GLY A 29 -17.93 -35.57 15.69
CA GLY A 29 -16.99 -34.45 15.78
C GLY A 29 -17.73 -33.17 15.43
N CYS A 30 -18.24 -32.49 16.46
CA CYS A 30 -18.78 -31.15 16.29
C CYS A 30 -17.60 -30.19 16.12
N ASP A 31 -17.68 -29.31 15.13
CA ASP A 31 -17.27 -27.92 15.32
C ASP A 31 -18.43 -27.05 14.83
N ASP A 32 -18.86 -26.12 15.68
CA ASP A 32 -20.09 -25.37 15.50
C ASP A 32 -19.99 -24.29 14.44
N ALA A 33 -21.13 -23.94 13.83
CA ALA A 33 -21.26 -22.77 12.98
C ALA A 33 -21.04 -21.49 13.81
N GLY A 34 -19.80 -20.98 13.81
CA GLY A 34 -19.38 -19.99 14.80
C GLY A 34 -18.10 -19.20 14.51
N GLN A 35 -17.80 -18.89 13.24
CA GLN A 35 -16.89 -17.77 12.93
C GLN A 35 -17.51 -16.82 11.90
N GLN A 36 -17.55 -15.54 12.26
CA GLN A 36 -17.85 -14.41 11.41
C GLN A 36 -16.55 -13.64 11.13
N GLY A 37 -16.36 -13.17 9.90
CA GLY A 37 -15.38 -12.13 9.57
C GLY A 37 -13.99 -12.59 9.13
N GLY A 38 -13.64 -12.25 7.88
CA GLY A 38 -12.29 -11.86 7.45
C GLY A 38 -11.13 -12.83 7.68
N ASP A 39 -10.98 -13.84 6.82
CA ASP A 39 -9.71 -14.56 6.67
C ASP A 39 -8.68 -13.69 5.91
N LEU A 40 -7.96 -12.84 6.66
CA LEU A 40 -6.67 -12.29 6.27
C LEU A 40 -5.59 -12.88 7.17
N SER A 41 -5.12 -14.09 6.81
CA SER A 41 -4.03 -14.78 7.50
C SER A 41 -2.65 -14.19 7.15
N PHE A 42 -2.42 -12.93 7.55
CA PHE A 42 -1.08 -12.33 7.61
C PHE A 42 -0.68 -12.05 9.06
N ARG A 43 -0.58 -13.12 9.83
CA ARG A 43 0.16 -13.13 11.10
C ARG A 43 1.54 -13.73 10.87
N PRO A 44 2.63 -13.09 11.36
CA PRO A 44 3.94 -13.72 11.44
C PRO A 44 3.94 -14.81 12.54
N GLY A 45 3.26 -15.94 12.27
CA GLY A 45 3.05 -16.99 13.26
C GLY A 45 2.23 -18.22 12.84
N SER A 46 1.56 -18.23 11.67
CA SER A 46 0.93 -19.43 11.10
C SER A 46 1.68 -19.93 9.86
N THR A 47 1.74 -21.25 9.72
CA THR A 47 2.58 -21.97 8.75
C THR A 47 2.20 -21.71 7.29
N LEU A 48 3.20 -21.44 6.45
CA LEU A 48 3.14 -21.47 4.97
C LEU A 48 2.29 -20.40 4.26
N GLY A 49 2.21 -19.18 4.81
CA GLY A 49 1.65 -18.01 4.11
C GLY A 49 2.71 -17.11 3.48
N GLY A 50 2.98 -17.26 2.18
CA GLY A 50 3.75 -16.29 1.40
C GLY A 50 2.88 -15.50 0.42
N MET A 51 3.19 -14.23 0.19
CA MET A 51 2.31 -13.30 -0.54
C MET A 51 2.85 -12.94 -1.91
N THR A 52 2.06 -13.17 -2.96
CA THR A 52 2.26 -12.57 -4.28
C THR A 52 2.23 -11.04 -4.17
N LEU A 53 3.32 -10.34 -4.48
CA LEU A 53 3.38 -8.88 -4.47
C LEU A 53 3.37 -8.32 -5.88
N ASN A 54 2.38 -7.48 -6.19
CA ASN A 54 2.61 -6.41 -7.17
C ASN A 54 3.73 -5.48 -6.63
N THR A 55 4.85 -5.35 -7.32
CA THR A 55 5.95 -4.43 -6.96
C THR A 55 6.08 -3.33 -8.01
N SER A 56 4.93 -2.81 -8.49
CA SER A 56 4.91 -1.97 -9.67
C SER A 56 5.76 -0.71 -9.53
N ASN A 57 6.37 -0.35 -10.65
CA ASN A 57 7.22 0.83 -10.74
C ASN A 57 6.39 2.08 -10.51
N TRP A 58 6.57 2.65 -9.32
CA TRP A 58 6.53 4.09 -9.06
C TRP A 58 5.49 4.85 -9.88
N VAL A 59 4.23 4.74 -9.43
CA VAL A 59 3.12 5.59 -9.83
C VAL A 59 2.80 5.47 -11.32
N SER A 60 1.66 4.82 -11.61
CA SER A 60 1.15 4.66 -12.98
C SER A 60 1.23 5.98 -13.76
N PRO A 61 1.44 5.98 -15.09
CA PRO A 61 1.54 7.22 -15.86
C PRO A 61 0.36 8.19 -15.67
N GLY A 62 -0.83 7.70 -15.31
CA GLY A 62 -2.01 8.54 -15.04
C GLY A 62 -2.04 9.20 -13.66
N THR A 63 -1.13 8.82 -12.76
CA THR A 63 -1.18 9.13 -11.32
C THR A 63 0.05 9.90 -10.85
N ARG A 64 1.04 10.04 -11.75
CA ARG A 64 2.24 10.86 -11.56
C ARG A 64 1.94 12.32 -11.24
N ASP A 65 0.80 12.85 -11.70
CA ASP A 65 0.45 14.26 -11.51
C ASP A 65 0.31 14.67 -10.04
N VAL A 66 -0.15 13.76 -9.16
CA VAL A 66 -0.44 14.01 -7.74
C VAL A 66 -0.21 12.75 -6.92
N TYR A 67 0.92 12.69 -6.21
CA TYR A 67 1.17 11.72 -5.13
C TYR A 67 1.66 12.37 -3.82
N GLU A 68 2.09 13.63 -3.89
CA GLU A 68 2.45 14.47 -2.75
C GLU A 68 1.87 15.87 -2.93
N PHE A 69 1.44 16.49 -1.84
CA PHE A 69 0.96 17.87 -1.85
C PHE A 69 1.10 18.52 -0.48
N ASP A 70 1.20 19.84 -0.47
CA ASP A 70 1.17 20.65 0.75
C ASP A 70 -0.29 20.94 1.14
N ARG A 71 -0.67 20.56 2.37
CA ARG A 71 -2.02 20.74 2.93
C ARG A 71 -2.39 22.20 3.18
N THR A 72 -1.41 23.11 3.20
CA THR A 72 -1.59 24.57 3.28
C THR A 72 -1.80 25.23 1.91
N GLY A 73 -1.86 24.45 0.82
CA GLY A 73 -2.04 25.00 -0.52
C GLY A 73 -0.82 25.78 -1.04
N ALA A 74 0.34 25.65 -0.42
CA ALA A 74 1.59 26.15 -0.97
C ALA A 74 2.06 25.32 -2.18
N TRP A 75 2.99 25.89 -2.97
CA TRP A 75 3.57 25.21 -4.13
C TRP A 75 4.68 24.23 -3.73
N HIS A 76 4.31 22.97 -3.52
CA HIS A 76 5.23 21.87 -3.28
C HIS A 76 6.01 21.50 -4.57
N SER A 77 7.27 21.10 -4.45
CA SER A 77 8.12 20.74 -5.60
C SER A 77 8.47 19.26 -5.54
N ILE A 78 7.90 18.49 -6.47
CA ILE A 78 7.94 17.02 -6.48
C ILE A 78 9.21 16.51 -7.17
N GLN A 79 9.74 15.37 -6.71
CA GLN A 79 10.98 14.76 -7.21
C GLN A 79 11.01 14.48 -8.72
N PHE A 80 9.85 14.29 -9.35
CA PHE A 80 9.70 14.16 -10.80
C PHE A 80 9.86 15.48 -11.59
N GLY A 81 10.21 16.59 -10.93
CA GLY A 81 10.62 17.84 -11.60
C GLY A 81 9.47 18.76 -12.03
N PHE A 82 8.29 18.59 -11.43
CA PHE A 82 7.16 19.51 -11.55
C PHE A 82 6.70 19.95 -10.15
N LYS A 83 5.75 20.89 -10.10
CA LYS A 83 5.18 21.38 -8.83
C LYS A 83 3.69 21.07 -8.72
N THR A 84 3.24 20.82 -7.50
CA THR A 84 1.83 20.67 -7.14
C THR A 84 1.41 21.73 -6.14
N ARG A 85 0.11 22.01 -6.10
CA ARG A 85 -0.54 22.86 -5.11
C ARG A 85 -1.95 22.32 -4.92
N LEU A 86 -2.37 22.11 -3.67
CA LEU A 86 -3.79 21.92 -3.35
C LEU A 86 -4.48 23.29 -3.46
N ALA A 87 -5.37 23.44 -4.43
CA ALA A 87 -6.01 24.72 -4.78
C ALA A 87 -7.50 24.79 -4.38
N ALA A 88 -8.14 23.64 -4.14
CA ALA A 88 -9.38 23.61 -3.36
C ALA A 88 -9.59 22.27 -2.64
N ILE A 89 -10.12 22.33 -1.43
CA ILE A 89 -10.82 21.24 -0.75
C ILE A 89 -12.31 21.46 -1.00
N ILE A 90 -13.00 20.46 -1.55
CA ILE A 90 -14.44 20.51 -1.83
C ILE A 90 -15.10 19.38 -1.04
N PHE A 91 -16.00 19.74 -0.12
CA PHE A 91 -16.56 18.81 0.87
C PHE A 91 -18.04 19.10 1.13
N ASP A 92 -18.89 18.07 1.07
CA ASP A 92 -20.33 18.19 1.34
C ASP A 92 -20.62 18.03 2.84
N ASP A 93 -20.49 19.12 3.59
CA ASP A 93 -20.70 19.13 5.04
C ASP A 93 -22.20 19.00 5.39
N PRO A 94 -22.58 18.13 6.36
CA PRO A 94 -23.99 17.90 6.71
C PRO A 94 -24.69 19.08 7.38
N ASN A 95 -23.95 20.05 7.92
CA ASN A 95 -24.45 21.24 8.60
C ASN A 95 -24.40 22.50 7.71
N TYR A 96 -23.39 22.59 6.83
CA TYR A 96 -23.08 23.79 6.04
C TYR A 96 -23.26 23.62 4.53
N GLY A 97 -23.49 22.39 4.04
CA GLY A 97 -23.59 22.08 2.61
C GLY A 97 -22.23 22.00 1.93
N THR A 98 -22.21 22.09 0.59
CA THR A 98 -20.98 22.05 -0.20
C THR A 98 -20.05 23.22 0.13
N LEU A 99 -18.95 22.90 0.79
CA LEU A 99 -17.82 23.80 1.03
C LEU A 99 -16.84 23.71 -0.14
N SER A 100 -16.15 24.82 -0.42
CA SER A 100 -15.03 24.89 -1.37
C SER A 100 -14.03 25.92 -0.86
N THR A 101 -12.86 25.46 -0.43
CA THR A 101 -11.85 26.28 0.27
C THR A 101 -10.48 26.11 -0.35
N ASP A 102 -9.82 27.21 -0.73
CA ASP A 102 -8.41 27.21 -1.15
C ASP A 102 -7.53 27.24 0.12
N PRO A 103 -6.78 26.19 0.47
CA PRO A 103 -6.08 26.14 1.77
C PRO A 103 -4.99 27.20 1.95
N ALA A 104 -4.63 27.94 0.90
CA ALA A 104 -3.68 29.05 0.95
C ALA A 104 -4.33 30.40 1.34
N ASP A 105 -5.67 30.50 1.34
CA ASP A 105 -6.40 31.69 1.77
C ASP A 105 -6.70 31.67 3.28
N ASP A 106 -6.84 32.85 3.89
CA ASP A 106 -7.26 32.98 5.29
C ASP A 106 -8.73 32.53 5.49
N PRO A 107 -9.06 31.80 6.57
CA PRO A 107 -10.45 31.41 6.86
C PRO A 107 -11.40 32.62 6.95
N PRO A 108 -12.49 32.67 6.17
CA PRO A 108 -13.41 33.80 6.13
C PRO A 108 -14.20 33.90 7.43
N ALA A 109 -14.18 35.07 8.07
CA ALA A 109 -14.86 35.30 9.36
C ALA A 109 -16.38 35.05 9.36
N ASN A 110 -17.02 34.94 8.19
CA ASN A 110 -18.47 34.83 8.02
C ASN A 110 -18.94 33.64 7.16
N ALA A 111 -18.07 32.66 6.90
CA ALA A 111 -18.44 31.39 6.23
C ALA A 111 -17.75 30.20 6.90
N ALA A 112 -18.23 28.98 6.63
CA ALA A 112 -17.59 27.77 7.12
C ALA A 112 -16.31 27.48 6.32
N TRP A 113 -15.33 26.84 6.95
CA TRP A 113 -14.01 26.61 6.36
C TRP A 113 -13.53 25.18 6.58
N ALA A 114 -13.27 24.44 5.49
CA ALA A 114 -12.65 23.12 5.53
C ALA A 114 -11.13 23.20 5.39
N ALA A 115 -10.40 22.46 6.21
CA ALA A 115 -8.95 22.28 6.14
C ALA A 115 -8.57 20.81 6.39
N ILE A 116 -7.46 20.34 5.82
CA ILE A 116 -6.88 19.02 6.15
C ILE A 116 -6.07 19.16 7.44
N SER A 117 -6.39 18.37 8.48
CA SER A 117 -5.88 18.59 9.85
C SER A 117 -4.76 17.67 10.31
N SER A 118 -4.54 16.53 9.65
CA SER A 118 -3.90 15.38 10.30
C SER A 118 -2.41 15.16 10.01
N ALA A 119 -1.72 14.63 11.03
CA ALA A 119 -0.35 14.11 11.02
C ALA A 119 -0.30 12.56 10.93
N GLY A 120 -1.43 11.93 10.62
CA GLY A 120 -1.62 10.48 10.60
C GLY A 120 -2.46 10.06 9.40
N ASP A 121 -3.62 9.46 9.64
CA ASP A 121 -4.64 9.18 8.62
C ASP A 121 -5.38 10.45 8.21
N LEU A 122 -6.02 10.50 7.04
CA LEU A 122 -6.65 11.73 6.53
C LEU A 122 -7.87 12.16 7.36
N GLU A 123 -7.85 13.42 7.79
CA GLU A 123 -8.94 14.10 8.46
C GLU A 123 -9.27 15.44 7.79
N ILE A 124 -10.54 15.84 7.84
CA ILE A 124 -11.02 17.17 7.45
C ILE A 124 -11.61 17.87 8.67
N ALA A 125 -11.05 19.03 9.04
CA ALA A 125 -11.59 19.90 10.07
C ALA A 125 -12.42 21.03 9.43
N VAL A 126 -13.69 21.11 9.78
CA VAL A 126 -14.61 22.18 9.35
C VAL A 126 -14.84 23.17 10.48
N THR A 127 -14.34 24.40 10.30
CA THR A 127 -14.53 25.51 11.22
C THR A 127 -15.84 26.24 10.91
N PRO A 128 -16.69 26.55 11.92
CA PRO A 128 -17.96 27.23 11.68
C PRO A 128 -17.82 28.74 11.37
N PRO A 129 -18.82 29.38 10.73
CA PRO A 129 -18.86 30.83 10.54
C PRO A 129 -18.78 31.58 11.87
N GLY A 130 -17.99 32.67 11.92
CA GLY A 130 -17.77 33.46 13.14
C GLY A 130 -16.61 32.97 14.02
N GLY A 131 -16.00 31.83 13.68
CA GLY A 131 -15.01 31.15 14.51
C GLY A 131 -15.67 30.32 15.61
N GLY A 132 -15.05 29.18 15.93
CA GLY A 132 -15.52 28.23 16.93
C GLY A 132 -14.67 26.95 16.88
N GLU A 133 -14.98 25.99 17.74
CA GLU A 133 -14.33 24.68 17.69
C GLU A 133 -14.64 23.99 16.35
N PRO A 134 -13.62 23.50 15.61
CA PRO A 134 -13.85 22.76 14.37
C PRO A 134 -14.51 21.40 14.62
N THR A 135 -15.34 20.96 13.67
CA THR A 135 -15.81 19.56 13.60
C THR A 135 -14.83 18.76 12.74
N THR A 136 -14.27 17.68 13.26
CA THR A 136 -13.39 16.77 12.50
C THR A 136 -14.17 15.61 11.89
N TYR A 137 -13.90 15.33 10.62
CA TYR A 137 -14.44 14.22 9.83
C TYR A 137 -13.29 13.28 9.41
N SER A 138 -13.53 11.97 9.46
CA SER A 138 -12.52 10.93 9.20
C SER A 138 -13.18 9.63 8.66
N GLY A 139 -12.39 8.69 8.15
CA GLY A 139 -12.89 7.39 7.70
C GLY A 139 -14.01 7.51 6.66
N THR A 140 -15.15 6.86 6.88
CA THR A 140 -16.31 6.92 5.98
C THR A 140 -16.88 8.33 5.78
N ASP A 141 -16.71 9.25 6.73
CA ASP A 141 -17.32 10.58 6.68
C ASP A 141 -16.69 11.49 5.61
N ILE A 142 -15.50 11.14 5.12
CA ILE A 142 -14.80 11.87 4.05
C ILE A 142 -14.93 11.18 2.68
N VAL A 143 -15.77 10.14 2.54
CA VAL A 143 -16.14 9.60 1.23
C VAL A 143 -16.99 10.63 0.48
N GLY A 144 -16.60 10.94 -0.76
CA GLY A 144 -17.13 12.05 -1.54
C GLY A 144 -16.25 13.30 -1.54
N LEU A 145 -15.28 13.42 -0.61
CA LEU A 145 -14.31 14.52 -0.57
C LEU A 145 -13.61 14.67 -1.93
N GLU A 146 -13.63 15.89 -2.46
CA GLU A 146 -12.93 16.26 -3.69
C GLU A 146 -11.72 17.16 -3.38
N LEU A 147 -10.60 16.88 -4.04
CA LEU A 147 -9.36 17.64 -3.91
C LEU A 147 -8.94 18.15 -5.28
N LEU A 148 -8.92 19.47 -5.46
CA LEU A 148 -8.54 20.14 -6.70
C LEU A 148 -7.09 20.60 -6.62
N PHE A 149 -6.25 20.12 -7.53
CA PHE A 149 -4.82 20.44 -7.60
C PHE A 149 -4.48 21.29 -8.81
N GLU A 150 -3.56 22.23 -8.63
CA GLU A 150 -2.82 22.86 -9.73
C GLU A 150 -1.47 22.15 -9.92
N VAL A 151 -1.23 21.63 -11.12
CA VAL A 151 -0.01 20.88 -11.46
C VAL A 151 0.77 21.65 -12.54
N LYS A 152 2.04 21.97 -12.24
CA LYS A 152 2.88 22.86 -13.04
C LYS A 152 4.19 22.20 -13.47
N TYR A 153 4.19 21.69 -14.69
CA TYR A 153 5.38 21.17 -15.36
C TYR A 153 6.36 22.29 -15.77
N LYS A 154 7.66 21.96 -15.82
CA LYS A 154 8.71 22.91 -16.24
C LYS A 154 8.42 23.50 -17.63
N ASN A 155 8.42 24.82 -17.72
CA ASN A 155 8.13 25.60 -18.95
C ASN A 155 6.74 25.33 -19.56
N LYS A 156 5.76 24.91 -18.75
CA LYS A 156 4.35 24.75 -19.15
C LYS A 156 3.45 25.63 -18.28
N PRO A 157 2.24 26.00 -18.74
CA PRO A 157 1.21 26.53 -17.86
C PRO A 157 0.85 25.51 -16.78
N ALA A 158 0.30 25.98 -15.67
CA ALA A 158 -0.39 25.08 -14.74
C ALA A 158 -1.66 24.53 -15.39
N HIS A 159 -2.05 23.33 -14.98
CA HIS A 159 -3.32 22.70 -15.36
C HIS A 159 -3.94 22.06 -14.12
N GLN A 160 -5.25 21.84 -14.16
CA GLN A 160 -5.99 21.31 -13.02
C GLN A 160 -6.10 19.78 -13.09
N VAL A 161 -5.99 19.16 -11.91
CA VAL A 161 -6.28 17.74 -11.68
C VAL A 161 -7.22 17.66 -10.49
N LYS A 162 -8.39 17.05 -10.65
CA LYS A 162 -9.33 16.83 -9.55
C LYS A 162 -9.31 15.36 -9.14
N LEU A 163 -9.21 15.12 -7.84
CA LEU A 163 -9.36 13.80 -7.22
C LEU A 163 -10.65 13.75 -6.42
N ARG A 164 -11.23 12.56 -6.24
CA ARG A 164 -12.35 12.29 -5.32
C ARG A 164 -12.09 10.99 -4.55
N ILE A 165 -12.37 10.98 -3.25
CA ILE A 165 -12.46 9.75 -2.46
C ILE A 165 -13.79 9.07 -2.79
N THR A 166 -13.75 7.85 -3.36
CA THR A 166 -14.94 7.10 -3.79
C THR A 166 -15.34 5.98 -2.84
N GLY A 167 -14.41 5.55 -1.99
CA GLY A 167 -14.63 4.53 -0.97
C GLY A 167 -13.60 4.62 0.14
N GLU A 168 -13.94 4.02 1.27
CA GLU A 168 -13.07 3.87 2.43
C GLU A 168 -13.22 2.43 2.97
N PHE A 169 -12.14 1.90 3.53
CA PHE A 169 -12.05 0.55 4.06
C PHE A 169 -11.17 0.53 5.31
N ASP A 170 -11.62 -0.13 6.37
CA ASP A 170 -10.80 -0.40 7.56
C ASP A 170 -9.51 -1.16 7.18
N ASP A 171 -8.35 -0.66 7.64
CA ASP A 171 -7.10 -1.42 7.64
C ASP A 171 -7.10 -2.40 8.83
N PRO A 172 -6.99 -3.74 8.63
CA PRO A 172 -7.07 -4.72 9.72
C PRO A 172 -6.04 -4.57 10.85
N ILE A 173 -4.99 -3.78 10.62
CA ILE A 173 -3.95 -3.43 11.60
C ILE A 173 -4.10 -2.02 12.19
N GLY A 174 -5.09 -1.24 11.75
CA GLY A 174 -5.49 0.06 12.30
C GLY A 174 -5.42 1.22 11.31
N GLY A 175 -6.49 2.03 11.25
CA GLY A 175 -6.64 3.19 10.37
C GLY A 175 -7.37 2.87 9.07
N SER A 176 -7.31 3.78 8.09
CA SER A 176 -8.15 3.72 6.88
C SER A 176 -7.35 3.60 5.58
N PHE A 177 -7.91 2.80 4.66
CA PHE A 177 -7.59 2.83 3.24
C PHE A 177 -8.68 3.54 2.45
N TYR A 178 -8.28 4.25 1.41
CA TYR A 178 -9.19 5.02 0.54
C TYR A 178 -9.10 4.55 -0.90
N GLU A 179 -10.23 4.38 -1.57
CA GLU A 179 -10.27 4.34 -3.03
C GLU A 179 -10.35 5.79 -3.53
N ILE A 180 -9.39 6.19 -4.35
CA ILE A 180 -9.27 7.56 -4.84
C ILE A 180 -9.29 7.54 -6.37
N HIS A 181 -10.12 8.40 -6.97
CA HIS A 181 -10.30 8.50 -8.41
C HIS A 181 -9.92 9.89 -8.93
N LYS A 182 -9.31 9.96 -10.12
CA LYS A 182 -9.23 11.16 -10.94
C LYS A 182 -10.60 11.45 -11.54
N VAL A 183 -11.02 12.70 -11.50
CA VAL A 183 -12.36 13.16 -11.89
C VAL A 183 -12.24 14.25 -12.96
N ASP A 184 -13.15 14.26 -13.93
CA ASP A 184 -13.21 15.34 -14.91
C ASP A 184 -13.57 16.67 -14.20
N THR A 185 -12.78 17.71 -14.46
CA THR A 185 -12.93 19.02 -13.82
C THR A 185 -14.19 19.76 -14.27
N THR A 186 -14.83 19.33 -15.36
CA THR A 186 -15.99 19.98 -16.00
C THR A 186 -17.27 19.21 -15.76
N SER A 187 -17.29 17.89 -16.00
CA SER A 187 -18.50 17.08 -15.85
C SER A 187 -18.66 16.46 -14.45
N GLY A 188 -17.56 16.29 -13.71
CA GLY A 188 -17.57 15.57 -12.43
C GLY A 188 -17.62 14.05 -12.56
N ASP A 189 -17.46 13.50 -13.77
CA ASP A 189 -17.41 12.06 -14.02
C ASP A 189 -16.08 11.45 -13.54
N LEU A 190 -16.12 10.20 -13.06
CA LEU A 190 -14.91 9.45 -12.74
C LEU A 190 -14.16 9.08 -14.03
N ILE A 191 -12.86 9.42 -14.10
CA ILE A 191 -12.00 9.11 -15.24
C ILE A 191 -11.28 7.77 -15.03
N ALA A 192 -10.56 7.64 -13.91
CA ALA A 192 -9.76 6.46 -13.58
C ALA A 192 -9.37 6.46 -12.09
N PRO A 193 -9.18 5.29 -11.46
CA PRO A 193 -8.60 5.20 -10.12
C PRO A 193 -7.14 5.69 -10.12
N ILE A 194 -6.67 6.29 -9.02
CA ILE A 194 -5.27 6.75 -8.92
C ILE A 194 -4.28 5.70 -8.38
N CYS A 195 -4.77 4.51 -8.08
CA CYS A 195 -3.93 3.37 -7.77
C CYS A 195 -4.08 2.27 -8.81
N GLU A 196 -2.95 1.64 -9.11
CA GLU A 196 -2.93 0.40 -9.85
C GLU A 196 -3.59 -0.71 -9.03
N GLU A 197 -3.94 -1.80 -9.71
CA GLU A 197 -4.52 -2.96 -9.04
C GLU A 197 -3.46 -3.65 -8.19
N SER A 198 -3.76 -3.86 -6.92
CA SER A 198 -2.99 -4.70 -6.02
C SER A 198 -3.11 -6.16 -6.45
N THR A 199 -2.27 -7.03 -5.88
CA THR A 199 -2.39 -8.48 -6.10
C THR A 199 -3.66 -9.11 -5.53
N ASN A 200 -4.42 -8.37 -4.70
CA ASN A 200 -5.72 -8.79 -4.17
C ASN A 200 -6.91 -8.26 -5.02
N GLY A 201 -6.67 -7.50 -6.08
CA GLY A 201 -7.72 -6.85 -6.89
C GLY A 201 -8.16 -5.48 -6.39
N ASP A 202 -7.67 -5.02 -5.23
CA ASP A 202 -8.00 -3.69 -4.69
C ASP A 202 -7.19 -2.56 -5.35
N ARG A 203 -7.66 -1.31 -5.18
CA ARG A 203 -7.02 -0.09 -5.71
C ARG A 203 -6.88 0.96 -4.63
N ASN A 204 -6.51 0.49 -3.45
CA ASN A 204 -6.54 1.27 -2.23
C ASN A 204 -5.30 2.17 -2.11
N ALA A 205 -5.45 3.28 -1.40
CA ALA A 205 -4.39 4.19 -1.01
C ALA A 205 -4.43 4.38 0.50
N ARG A 206 -3.28 4.44 1.14
CA ARG A 206 -3.14 5.08 2.45
C ARG A 206 -2.60 6.49 2.29
N LEU A 207 -3.08 7.40 3.12
CA LEU A 207 -2.64 8.78 3.17
C LEU A 207 -1.78 8.94 4.42
N TYR A 208 -0.58 9.50 4.27
CA TYR A 208 0.31 9.77 5.39
C TYR A 208 0.48 11.28 5.54
N GLY A 209 0.11 11.81 6.71
CA GLY A 209 0.42 13.19 7.09
C GLY A 209 1.88 13.38 7.49
N ASP A 210 2.40 14.57 7.21
CA ASP A 210 3.74 15.07 7.57
C ASP A 210 4.91 14.19 7.09
N VAL A 211 4.76 13.60 5.90
CA VAL A 211 5.70 12.63 5.30
C VAL A 211 5.92 12.92 3.82
N SER A 212 7.16 12.78 3.35
CA SER A 212 7.51 12.69 1.93
C SER A 212 8.45 11.53 1.67
N ILE A 213 8.19 10.79 0.60
CA ILE A 213 8.94 9.60 0.18
C ILE A 213 9.50 9.88 -1.21
N ASP A 214 10.82 9.96 -1.31
CA ASP A 214 11.49 10.20 -2.58
C ASP A 214 11.24 9.02 -3.54
N ALA A 215 10.52 9.32 -4.62
CA ALA A 215 10.03 8.33 -5.58
C ALA A 215 11.11 7.71 -6.48
N LYS A 216 12.41 7.92 -6.17
CA LYS A 216 13.55 7.34 -6.87
C LYS A 216 14.48 6.57 -5.94
N THR A 217 14.69 7.04 -4.73
CA THR A 217 15.62 6.49 -3.74
C THR A 217 14.92 5.67 -2.65
N GLY A 218 13.61 5.89 -2.47
CA GLY A 218 12.87 5.36 -1.32
C GLY A 218 13.30 5.99 0.01
N ASP A 219 14.00 7.12 -0.01
CA ASP A 219 14.31 7.87 1.20
C ASP A 219 13.04 8.54 1.74
N VAL A 220 12.90 8.49 3.07
CA VAL A 220 11.74 8.99 3.80
C VAL A 220 12.19 10.23 4.56
N THR A 221 11.40 11.29 4.48
CA THR A 221 11.56 12.52 5.23
C THR A 221 10.23 12.88 5.88
N GLU A 222 10.25 13.65 6.97
CA GLU A 222 9.07 14.05 7.72
C GLU A 222 8.85 15.58 7.64
N PRO A 223 8.55 16.14 6.45
CA PRO A 223 8.27 17.57 6.30
C PRO A 223 6.86 17.91 6.78
N GLU A 224 6.76 18.87 7.70
CA GLU A 224 5.49 19.43 8.14
C GLU A 224 4.65 19.94 6.95
N GLY A 225 3.35 19.66 6.99
CA GLY A 225 2.37 20.11 6.01
C GLY A 225 2.20 19.21 4.78
N ILE A 226 3.06 18.22 4.55
CA ILE A 226 2.98 17.38 3.35
C ILE A 226 2.10 16.15 3.58
N ILE A 227 1.19 15.86 2.65
CA ILE A 227 0.47 14.60 2.57
C ILE A 227 1.08 13.74 1.45
N HIS A 228 1.41 12.49 1.74
CA HIS A 228 1.82 11.48 0.76
C HIS A 228 0.71 10.45 0.49
N ILE A 229 0.50 10.11 -0.78
CA ILE A 229 -0.49 9.11 -1.23
C ILE A 229 0.20 7.77 -1.56
N GLY A 230 0.17 6.84 -0.60
CA GLY A 230 0.76 5.51 -0.73
C GLY A 230 -0.24 4.46 -1.21
N CYS A 231 -0.26 4.16 -2.51
CA CYS A 231 -1.07 3.05 -3.05
C CYS A 231 -0.66 1.69 -2.48
N THR A 232 -1.63 0.81 -2.18
CA THR A 232 -1.44 -0.60 -1.75
C THR A 232 -0.85 -1.50 -2.83
N ALA A 233 -0.85 -1.06 -4.10
CA ALA A 233 -0.09 -1.70 -5.17
C ALA A 233 1.42 -1.36 -5.12
N ALA A 234 1.80 -0.26 -4.46
CA ALA A 234 3.16 0.26 -4.37
C ALA A 234 3.78 0.06 -2.97
N ALA A 235 5.10 0.18 -2.87
CA ALA A 235 5.82 -0.12 -1.63
C ALA A 235 5.39 0.71 -0.40
N PRO A 236 5.03 2.01 -0.49
CA PRO A 236 4.57 2.77 0.67
C PRO A 236 3.29 2.19 1.27
N GLY A 237 2.20 2.07 0.48
CA GLY A 237 0.92 1.53 0.94
C GLY A 237 1.03 0.06 1.37
N LYS A 238 1.94 -0.71 0.74
CA LYS A 238 2.27 -2.06 1.20
C LYS A 238 2.99 -2.08 2.54
N SER A 239 3.92 -1.16 2.78
CA SER A 239 4.63 -1.09 4.06
C SER A 239 3.66 -0.90 5.23
N SER A 240 2.61 -0.08 5.04
CA SER A 240 1.54 0.01 6.04
C SER A 240 0.91 -1.35 6.32
N LEU A 241 0.49 -2.15 5.31
CA LEU A 241 -0.15 -3.46 5.51
C LEU A 241 0.63 -4.46 6.40
N TYR A 242 1.93 -4.25 6.63
CA TYR A 242 2.76 -5.05 7.53
C TYR A 242 2.95 -4.44 8.94
N GLY A 243 2.28 -3.33 9.25
CA GLY A 243 2.44 -2.57 10.49
C GLY A 243 3.58 -1.54 10.46
N TYR A 244 4.21 -1.27 9.31
CA TYR A 244 5.25 -0.25 9.20
C TYR A 244 4.65 1.07 8.73
N PHE A 245 4.65 2.05 9.63
CA PHE A 245 4.17 3.40 9.38
C PHE A 245 5.32 4.41 9.54
N PRO A 246 5.32 5.54 8.80
CA PRO A 246 6.33 6.58 8.96
C PRO A 246 6.45 7.05 10.42
N HIS A 247 5.32 7.42 11.03
CA HIS A 247 5.25 7.93 12.41
C HIS A 247 5.66 6.89 13.49
N ALA A 248 5.70 5.59 13.14
CA ALA A 248 6.18 4.53 14.03
C ALA A 248 7.72 4.36 13.96
N GLY A 249 8.38 5.05 13.04
CA GLY A 249 9.82 5.04 12.82
C GLY A 249 10.13 5.19 11.32
N PRO A 250 10.51 6.38 10.83
CA PRO A 250 10.70 6.63 9.40
C PRO A 250 11.78 5.73 8.79
N ASP A 251 12.82 5.39 9.56
CA ASP A 251 13.85 4.45 9.13
C ASP A 251 13.35 3.00 9.01
N THR A 252 12.46 2.55 9.90
CA THR A 252 11.82 1.22 9.81
C THR A 252 10.90 1.16 8.60
N PHE A 253 10.15 2.24 8.35
CA PHE A 253 9.30 2.37 7.18
C PHE A 253 10.11 2.42 5.87
N LYS A 254 11.21 3.18 5.84
CA LYS A 254 12.20 3.19 4.74
C LYS A 254 12.78 1.79 4.49
N LEU A 255 13.11 1.06 5.54
CA LEU A 255 13.61 -0.31 5.46
C LEU A 255 12.57 -1.28 4.89
N ALA A 256 11.32 -1.25 5.38
CA ALA A 256 10.21 -2.03 4.83
C ALA A 256 9.98 -1.74 3.34
N ASN A 257 10.01 -0.46 2.95
CA ASN A 257 9.95 -0.04 1.55
C ASN A 257 11.08 -0.67 0.73
N ARG A 258 12.33 -0.63 1.21
CA ARG A 258 13.50 -1.22 0.51
C ARG A 258 13.37 -2.73 0.34
N VAL A 259 12.86 -3.44 1.34
CA VAL A 259 12.62 -4.89 1.33
C VAL A 259 11.53 -5.26 0.31
N ILE A 260 10.36 -4.61 0.35
CA ILE A 260 9.26 -4.85 -0.61
C ILE A 260 9.71 -4.63 -2.05
N ARG A 261 10.67 -3.73 -2.25
CA ARG A 261 11.23 -3.34 -3.55
C ARG A 261 12.47 -4.15 -3.93
N ALA A 262 12.91 -5.09 -3.10
CA ALA A 262 14.15 -5.84 -3.30
C ALA A 262 15.35 -4.91 -3.59
N ASP A 263 15.45 -3.77 -2.91
CA ASP A 263 16.47 -2.74 -3.15
C ASP A 263 17.86 -3.22 -2.69
N TYR A 264 18.48 -4.08 -3.51
CA TYR A 264 19.79 -4.68 -3.24
C TYR A 264 20.91 -3.64 -3.25
N CYS A 265 20.78 -2.58 -4.04
CA CYS A 265 21.84 -1.59 -4.20
C CYS A 265 21.72 -0.40 -3.25
N ALA A 266 20.64 -0.35 -2.46
CA ALA A 266 20.26 0.77 -1.60
C ALA A 266 20.13 2.11 -2.38
N ASP A 267 20.01 2.05 -3.70
CA ASP A 267 19.88 3.21 -4.60
C ASP A 267 18.42 3.57 -4.88
N GLY A 268 17.49 2.75 -4.39
CA GLY A 268 16.09 2.87 -4.64
C GLY A 268 15.68 2.43 -6.05
N TYR A 269 16.45 1.60 -6.73
CA TYR A 269 15.93 0.83 -7.86
C TYR A 269 15.17 -0.42 -7.35
N PRO A 270 13.97 -0.75 -7.88
CA PRO A 270 13.29 -1.97 -7.49
C PRO A 270 13.79 -3.17 -8.32
N TYR A 271 14.41 -4.16 -7.67
CA TYR A 271 14.92 -5.37 -8.34
C TYR A 271 13.90 -6.52 -8.31
N THR A 272 12.64 -6.21 -8.59
CA THR A 272 11.52 -7.16 -8.55
C THR A 272 10.38 -6.70 -9.45
N TYR A 273 9.56 -7.63 -9.91
CA TYR A 273 8.46 -7.39 -10.84
C TYR A 273 7.07 -7.54 -10.18
N PRO A 274 6.06 -6.81 -10.70
CA PRO A 274 4.66 -7.11 -10.47
C PRO A 274 4.32 -8.60 -10.51
N GLY A 275 3.86 -9.15 -9.40
CA GLY A 275 3.43 -10.54 -9.27
C GLY A 275 4.45 -11.48 -8.62
N ASN A 276 5.63 -10.98 -8.23
CA ASN A 276 6.62 -11.81 -7.53
C ASN A 276 6.20 -12.07 -6.07
N SER A 277 6.17 -13.33 -5.64
CA SER A 277 5.84 -13.68 -4.27
C SER A 277 6.97 -13.40 -3.29
N LEU A 278 6.63 -12.91 -2.10
CA LEU A 278 7.54 -12.69 -0.98
C LEU A 278 7.02 -13.31 0.30
N VAL A 279 7.94 -13.92 1.04
CA VAL A 279 7.84 -14.14 2.47
C VAL A 279 8.80 -13.17 3.15
N ILE A 280 8.26 -12.23 3.93
CA ILE A 280 9.05 -11.30 4.74
C ILE A 280 9.13 -11.86 6.17
N ARG A 281 10.34 -11.92 6.72
CA ARG A 281 10.56 -12.11 8.16
C ARG A 281 11.21 -10.89 8.76
N ASP A 282 10.77 -10.50 9.95
CA ASP A 282 11.18 -9.29 10.66
C ASP A 282 11.60 -9.65 12.09
N ASN A 283 12.78 -9.22 12.53
CA ASN A 283 13.29 -9.44 13.88
C ASN A 283 12.94 -8.31 14.89
N PHE A 284 12.04 -7.36 14.54
CA PHE A 284 11.53 -6.30 15.44
C PHE A 284 10.15 -6.56 16.03
N THR A 285 9.23 -7.14 15.26
CA THR A 285 7.81 -7.17 15.66
C THR A 285 7.38 -8.47 16.34
N GLY A 286 6.53 -8.33 17.36
CA GLY A 286 5.83 -9.43 18.01
C GLY A 286 6.75 -10.52 18.57
N SER A 287 6.43 -11.78 18.27
CA SER A 287 7.13 -12.98 18.76
C SER A 287 8.49 -13.23 18.09
N GLN A 288 8.89 -12.39 17.13
CA GLN A 288 10.13 -12.51 16.36
C GLN A 288 11.22 -11.54 16.84
N ALA A 289 10.90 -10.66 17.79
CA ALA A 289 11.82 -9.74 18.44
C ALA A 289 13.08 -10.46 18.98
N GLY A 290 14.26 -10.05 18.50
CA GLY A 290 15.55 -10.61 18.93
C GLY A 290 15.90 -12.00 18.38
N GLN A 291 15.16 -12.50 17.37
CA GLN A 291 15.59 -13.68 16.63
C GLN A 291 16.83 -13.36 15.78
N GLY A 292 17.89 -14.15 15.96
CA GLY A 292 19.13 -14.03 15.18
C GLY A 292 19.08 -14.75 13.84
N LEU A 293 20.18 -14.64 13.08
CA LEU A 293 20.26 -15.12 11.69
C LEU A 293 19.88 -16.60 11.53
N SER A 294 20.26 -17.46 12.49
CA SER A 294 19.98 -18.89 12.43
C SER A 294 18.47 -19.19 12.40
N ALA A 295 17.65 -18.43 13.14
CA ALA A 295 16.21 -18.64 13.18
C ALA A 295 15.51 -18.26 11.86
N VAL A 296 16.13 -17.42 11.04
CA VAL A 296 15.69 -17.13 9.66
C VAL A 296 15.95 -18.36 8.78
N TYR A 297 17.19 -18.87 8.79
CA TYR A 297 17.58 -20.05 8.00
C TYR A 297 16.82 -21.32 8.40
N ASP A 298 16.66 -21.58 9.70
CA ASP A 298 15.91 -22.73 10.22
C ASP A 298 14.46 -22.71 9.72
N TYR A 299 13.83 -21.53 9.70
CA TYR A 299 12.48 -21.36 9.14
C TYR A 299 12.45 -21.57 7.63
N ALA A 300 13.39 -20.99 6.89
CA ALA A 300 13.45 -21.13 5.44
C ALA A 300 13.55 -22.62 5.07
N ALA A 301 14.52 -23.34 5.65
CA ALA A 301 14.69 -24.78 5.49
C ALA A 301 13.45 -25.60 5.93
N THR A 302 12.80 -25.23 7.05
CA THR A 302 11.59 -25.92 7.54
C THR A 302 10.39 -25.76 6.62
N ASN A 303 10.28 -24.63 5.90
CA ASN A 303 9.16 -24.32 5.02
C ASN A 303 9.47 -24.59 3.52
N GLY A 304 10.66 -25.12 3.20
CA GLY A 304 11.07 -25.40 1.81
C GLY A 304 11.50 -24.15 1.02
N LEU A 305 11.77 -23.04 1.70
CA LEU A 305 12.09 -21.74 1.14
C LEU A 305 13.61 -21.51 1.12
N ALA A 306 14.11 -20.70 0.20
CA ALA A 306 15.50 -20.23 0.18
C ALA A 306 15.60 -18.80 0.72
N VAL A 307 16.63 -18.48 1.52
CA VAL A 307 16.92 -17.07 1.87
C VAL A 307 17.41 -16.37 0.62
N GLU A 308 16.75 -15.29 0.24
CA GLU A 308 17.13 -14.49 -0.93
C GLU A 308 18.16 -13.43 -0.56
N ALA A 309 17.89 -12.69 0.54
CA ALA A 309 18.61 -11.48 0.89
C ALA A 309 18.24 -10.99 2.29
N MET A 310 19.14 -10.21 2.89
CA MET A 310 18.94 -9.61 4.21
C MET A 310 19.21 -8.11 4.21
N TRP A 311 18.27 -7.30 4.70
CA TRP A 311 18.39 -5.83 4.80
C TRP A 311 18.41 -5.36 6.25
N GLY A 312 19.25 -4.37 6.51
CA GLY A 312 19.17 -3.51 7.68
C GLY A 312 18.93 -2.05 7.32
N ILE A 313 18.94 -1.21 8.34
CA ILE A 313 18.53 0.20 8.27
C ILE A 313 19.37 1.01 7.26
N ASP A 314 20.64 0.64 7.11
CA ASP A 314 21.61 1.22 6.15
C ASP A 314 21.58 0.55 4.76
N GLY A 315 20.59 -0.29 4.48
CA GLY A 315 20.40 -1.01 3.22
C GLY A 315 20.76 -2.50 3.30
N ILE A 316 21.09 -3.10 2.15
CA ILE A 316 21.41 -4.53 2.08
C ILE A 316 22.62 -4.88 2.96
N ILE A 317 22.52 -5.99 3.67
CA ILE A 317 23.59 -6.60 4.46
C ILE A 317 24.21 -7.78 3.69
N CYS A 318 23.40 -8.66 3.08
CA CYS A 318 23.88 -9.74 2.22
C CYS A 318 22.82 -10.16 1.18
N VAL A 319 23.24 -10.84 0.11
CA VAL A 319 22.37 -11.47 -0.90
C VAL A 319 22.82 -12.92 -1.15
N ASP A 320 21.88 -13.84 -1.22
CA ASP A 320 22.12 -15.23 -1.59
C ASP A 320 21.69 -15.52 -3.03
N THR A 321 20.47 -16.02 -3.25
CA THR A 321 19.93 -16.28 -4.60
C THR A 321 18.81 -15.28 -4.89
N PRO A 322 19.05 -14.24 -5.74
CA PRO A 322 18.00 -13.30 -6.13
C PRO A 322 16.96 -13.95 -7.05
N ARG A 323 15.66 -13.69 -6.82
CA ARG A 323 14.49 -14.31 -7.50
C ARG A 323 14.35 -14.09 -9.01
N VAL A 324 15.27 -13.39 -9.63
CA VAL A 324 15.16 -13.04 -11.06
C VAL A 324 16.15 -13.90 -11.81
N ASP A 325 15.66 -14.93 -12.52
CA ASP A 325 16.49 -15.93 -13.23
C ASP A 325 17.46 -15.35 -14.28
N ASN A 326 17.33 -14.07 -14.65
CA ASN A 326 18.26 -13.35 -15.53
C ASN A 326 19.16 -12.33 -14.81
N LEU A 327 19.06 -12.26 -13.49
CA LEU A 327 20.04 -11.68 -12.58
C LEU A 327 20.69 -12.86 -11.85
N GLU A 328 21.73 -13.45 -12.42
CA GLU A 328 22.57 -14.35 -11.62
C GLU A 328 23.14 -13.54 -10.43
N ARG A 329 23.67 -14.21 -9.40
CA ARG A 329 24.29 -13.54 -8.23
C ARG A 329 25.38 -12.51 -8.61
N VAL A 330 25.94 -12.64 -9.82
CA VAL A 330 26.95 -11.77 -10.43
C VAL A 330 26.39 -10.55 -11.16
N ASP A 331 25.08 -10.49 -11.45
CA ASP A 331 24.44 -9.42 -12.24
C ASP A 331 23.83 -8.29 -11.39
N VAL A 332 23.70 -8.48 -10.08
CA VAL A 332 23.38 -7.40 -9.12
C VAL A 332 24.63 -6.54 -8.91
N ILE A 333 24.94 -5.74 -9.93
CA ILE A 333 26.10 -4.85 -10.00
C ILE A 333 25.64 -3.44 -9.61
N CYS A 334 25.90 -3.04 -8.37
CA CYS A 334 25.46 -1.76 -7.86
C CYS A 334 26.35 -0.61 -8.37
N PRO A 335 25.77 0.49 -8.88
CA PRO A 335 26.50 1.47 -9.69
C PRO A 335 27.67 2.12 -8.94
N ALA A 336 27.43 2.63 -7.73
CA ALA A 336 28.47 3.07 -6.82
C ALA A 336 27.96 3.07 -5.37
N LYS A 337 28.73 2.53 -4.42
CA LYS A 337 28.42 2.54 -2.98
C LYS A 337 29.56 3.16 -2.19
N THR A 338 29.22 4.08 -1.29
CA THR A 338 30.16 4.57 -0.26
C THR A 338 30.14 3.59 0.91
N LEU A 339 31.30 3.03 1.26
CA LEU A 339 31.48 2.15 2.40
C LEU A 339 31.58 2.95 3.71
N SER A 340 31.53 2.25 4.85
CA SER A 340 31.59 2.86 6.19
C SER A 340 32.92 3.54 6.53
N ASP A 341 33.99 3.28 5.77
CA ASP A 341 35.28 3.97 5.83
C ASP A 341 35.36 5.21 4.90
N GLY A 342 34.28 5.50 4.16
CA GLY A 342 34.20 6.57 3.17
C GLY A 342 34.72 6.19 1.77
N ALA A 343 35.18 4.96 1.54
CA ALA A 343 35.64 4.52 0.23
C ALA A 343 34.47 4.37 -0.76
N LEU A 344 34.65 4.86 -1.99
CA LEU A 344 33.61 4.87 -3.02
C LEU A 344 33.88 3.73 -4.02
N VAL A 345 33.07 2.68 -3.96
CA VAL A 345 33.24 1.44 -4.72
C VAL A 345 32.22 1.37 -5.86
N TYR A 346 32.71 1.37 -7.09
CA TYR A 346 31.90 1.14 -8.29
C TYR A 346 31.70 -0.35 -8.55
N ASN A 347 30.57 -0.72 -9.17
CA ASN A 347 30.22 -2.11 -9.45
C ASN A 347 30.26 -2.99 -8.19
N TRP A 348 29.70 -2.48 -7.09
CA TRP A 348 29.69 -3.20 -5.82
C TRP A 348 28.71 -4.37 -5.86
N THR A 349 29.17 -5.56 -5.51
CA THR A 349 28.33 -6.74 -5.30
C THR A 349 28.08 -6.89 -3.78
N PRO A 350 26.83 -7.06 -3.34
CA PRO A 350 26.54 -7.42 -1.95
C PRO A 350 27.30 -8.68 -1.53
N PRO A 351 27.79 -8.76 -0.28
CA PRO A 351 28.46 -9.97 0.18
C PRO A 351 27.46 -11.14 0.21
N PRO A 352 27.95 -12.37 0.08
CA PRO A 352 27.09 -13.53 0.20
C PRO A 352 26.58 -13.67 1.64
N CYS A 353 25.42 -14.30 1.84
CA CYS A 353 24.90 -14.53 3.18
C CYS A 353 25.59 -15.70 3.91
N ASP A 354 26.40 -16.51 3.22
CA ASP A 354 27.19 -17.56 3.86
C ASP A 354 28.35 -16.98 4.68
N GLY A 355 28.48 -17.45 5.93
CA GLY A 355 29.54 -17.00 6.84
C GLY A 355 29.29 -15.65 7.54
N PHE A 356 28.10 -15.05 7.42
CA PHE A 356 27.75 -13.86 8.22
C PHE A 356 27.61 -14.24 9.71
N ALA A 357 28.67 -14.06 10.49
CA ALA A 357 28.71 -14.38 11.91
C ALA A 357 27.95 -13.31 12.72
N ASP A 358 26.76 -13.68 13.22
CA ASP A 358 25.76 -12.82 13.87
C ASP A 358 26.37 -11.80 14.87
N PRO A 359 26.51 -10.51 14.48
CA PRO A 359 27.10 -9.46 15.32
C PRO A 359 26.11 -8.96 16.39
N ALA A 360 25.79 -9.85 17.35
CA ALA A 360 24.78 -9.67 18.39
C ALA A 360 23.36 -9.38 17.84
N PRO A 361 22.43 -10.35 17.87
CA PRO A 361 21.14 -10.25 17.15
C PRO A 361 20.18 -9.15 17.64
N GLU A 362 20.51 -8.49 18.77
CA GLU A 362 19.79 -7.33 19.29
C GLU A 362 20.16 -6.00 18.59
N GLN A 363 21.31 -5.94 17.89
CA GLN A 363 21.85 -4.68 17.34
C GLN A 363 21.54 -4.46 15.86
N LEU A 364 21.25 -5.52 15.11
CA LEU A 364 21.11 -5.46 13.66
C LEU A 364 19.68 -5.65 13.23
N ARG A 365 19.23 -4.70 12.40
CA ARG A 365 17.93 -4.80 11.76
C ARG A 365 18.02 -5.77 10.61
N PHE A 366 17.16 -6.79 10.60
CA PHE A 366 17.17 -7.83 9.60
C PHE A 366 15.76 -8.13 9.11
N TYR A 367 15.54 -7.79 7.86
CA TYR A 367 14.45 -8.33 7.08
C TYR A 367 15.01 -9.42 6.19
N SER A 368 14.46 -10.63 6.26
CA SER A 368 14.75 -11.68 5.29
C SER A 368 13.63 -11.76 4.28
N LEU A 369 13.99 -11.84 3.01
CA LEU A 369 13.11 -12.38 1.99
C LEU A 369 13.41 -13.86 1.78
N THR A 370 12.36 -14.65 1.56
CA THR A 370 12.52 -16.04 1.12
C THR A 370 11.58 -16.37 -0.04
N GLU A 371 12.09 -17.08 -1.03
CA GLU A 371 11.37 -17.54 -2.24
C GLU A 371 10.49 -18.77 -1.93
N ILE A 372 9.37 -18.94 -2.67
CA ILE A 372 8.34 -19.99 -2.50
C ILE A 372 8.40 -21.01 -3.65
#